data_AF-A0A9P8IJH3-F1
#
_entry.id   AF-A0A9P8IJH3-F1
#
_cell.length_a   1.000
_cell.length_b   1.000
_cell.length_c   1.000
_cell.angle_alpha   90.00
_cell.angle_beta   90.00
_cell.angle_gamma   90.00
#
_symmetry.space_group_name_H-M   'P 1'
#
loop_
_entity.id
_entity.type
_entity.pdbx_description
1 polymer ?
#
loop_
_entity_poly.entity_id
_entity_poly.type
_entity_poly.pdbx_seq_one_letter_code
_entity_poly.pdbx_strand_id
1 'polypeptide(L)'
;MTETITGRSSPGGINAYLVWQQPHPMYMAMLAFKSKSTKTTLKRWDPILEATADYMASYAWFNQSSGRYDLGPPVIGVTENTPPENTLNLAYEVAYWRYGLEVACEWKQKLGLPVPKHWVTVAKNMAKPPQICGLYAVYEGLNSSWWDDPALN
;
A
#
# COMPACT_ATOMS: atom_id res chain seq x y z
N MET A 1 15.72 -1.65 0.16
CA MET A 1 16.25 -1.62 1.55
C MET A 1 17.28 -0.52 1.68
N THR A 2 17.36 0.18 2.81
CA THR A 2 18.36 1.23 3.05
C THR A 2 19.54 0.64 3.81
N GLU A 3 20.76 0.94 3.38
CA GLU A 3 21.98 0.55 4.09
C GLU A 3 22.09 1.39 5.37
N THR A 4 22.22 0.70 6.51
CA THR A 4 22.05 1.32 7.84
C THR A 4 23.18 2.26 8.23
N ILE A 5 24.34 2.15 7.58
CA ILE A 5 25.52 2.98 7.87
C ILE A 5 25.51 4.27 7.04
N THR A 6 25.31 4.19 5.72
CA THR A 6 25.35 5.37 4.84
C THR A 6 23.98 6.01 4.61
N GLY A 7 22.88 5.34 4.95
CA GLY A 7 21.53 5.82 4.63
C GLY A 7 21.20 5.79 3.14
N ARG A 8 22.07 5.21 2.30
CA ARG A 8 21.82 5.03 0.87
C ARG A 8 20.88 3.86 0.63
N SER A 9 20.10 3.93 -0.45
CA SER A 9 19.41 2.73 -0.93
C SER A 9 20.45 1.65 -1.22
N SER A 10 20.27 0.48 -0.61
CA SER A 10 21.06 -0.72 -0.86
C SER A 10 21.07 -1.03 -2.36
N PRO A 11 22.15 -1.63 -2.91
CA PRO A 11 22.23 -1.98 -4.32
C PRO A 11 20.99 -2.77 -4.77
N GLY A 12 20.38 -2.33 -5.88
CA GLY A 12 19.22 -2.98 -6.48
C GLY A 12 18.44 -2.00 -7.34
N GLY A 13 18.38 -2.26 -8.65
CA GLY A 13 17.79 -1.33 -9.63
C GLY A 13 16.30 -1.07 -9.43
N ILE A 14 15.60 -1.96 -8.71
CA ILE A 14 14.15 -1.88 -8.49
C ILE A 14 13.76 -1.31 -7.12
N ASN A 15 14.70 -1.18 -6.19
CA ASN A 15 14.42 -0.91 -4.77
C ASN A 15 13.61 0.37 -4.52
N ALA A 16 13.78 1.38 -5.38
CA ALA A 16 13.07 2.66 -5.27
C ALA A 16 11.59 2.57 -5.70
N TYR A 17 11.21 1.52 -6.43
CA TYR A 17 9.86 1.32 -6.95
C TYR A 17 9.03 0.33 -6.11
N LEU A 18 9.66 -0.35 -5.15
CA LEU A 18 8.97 -1.30 -4.27
C LEU A 18 8.27 -0.55 -3.15
N VAL A 19 6.94 -0.68 -3.12
CA VAL A 19 6.10 0.03 -2.14
C VAL A 19 5.07 -0.89 -1.47
N TRP A 20 4.97 -2.14 -1.89
CA TRP A 20 4.03 -3.14 -1.34
C TRP A 20 4.29 -3.46 0.15
N GLN A 21 5.47 -3.15 0.66
CA GLN A 21 5.83 -3.33 2.06
C GLN A 21 5.27 -2.26 3.00
N GLN A 22 4.78 -1.14 2.47
CA GLN A 22 4.38 0.02 3.28
C GLN A 22 3.26 -0.31 4.27
N PRO A 23 2.23 -1.12 3.93
CA PRO A 23 1.20 -1.47 4.89
C PRO A 23 1.61 -2.57 5.90
N HIS A 24 2.78 -3.20 5.79
CA HIS A 24 3.21 -4.28 6.71
C HIS A 24 3.11 -3.94 8.21
N PRO A 25 3.51 -2.74 8.68
CA PRO A 25 3.39 -2.38 10.09
C PRO A 25 1.95 -2.44 10.60
N MET A 26 0.97 -2.15 9.74
CA MET A 26 -0.46 -2.21 10.08
C MET A 26 -0.87 -3.63 10.45
N TYR A 27 -0.51 -4.60 9.61
CA TYR A 27 -0.80 -6.01 9.86
C TYR A 27 -0.06 -6.53 11.10
N MET A 28 1.22 -6.18 11.26
CA MET A 28 2.01 -6.58 12.44
C MET A 28 1.45 -5.99 13.74
N ALA A 29 1.01 -4.73 13.73
CA ALA A 29 0.38 -4.09 14.89
C ALA A 29 -0.94 -4.78 15.26
N MET A 30 -1.77 -5.14 14.27
CA MET A 30 -3.00 -5.91 14.50
C MET A 30 -2.71 -7.28 15.13
N LEU A 31 -1.69 -7.99 14.68
CA LEU A 31 -1.25 -9.25 15.31
C LEU A 31 -0.75 -9.03 16.76
N ALA A 32 0.04 -7.99 17.00
CA ALA A 32 0.52 -7.65 18.34
C ALA A 32 -0.64 -7.29 19.28
N PHE A 33 -1.63 -6.55 18.80
CA PHE A 33 -2.82 -6.20 19.58
C PHE A 33 -3.73 -7.41 19.82
N LYS A 34 -3.88 -8.32 18.86
CA LYS A 34 -4.58 -9.59 19.04
C LYS A 34 -3.93 -10.46 20.11
N SER A 35 -2.58 -10.48 20.15
CA SER A 35 -1.83 -11.20 21.18
C SER A 35 -1.93 -10.54 22.56
N LYS A 36 -1.87 -9.21 22.63
CA LYS A 36 -1.96 -8.44 23.88
C LYS A 36 -2.75 -7.15 23.70
N SER A 37 -4.06 -7.22 23.93
CA SER A 37 -5.00 -6.11 23.72
C SER A 37 -4.96 -5.06 24.85
N THR A 38 -3.84 -4.36 24.97
CA THR A 38 -3.62 -3.35 26.02
C THR A 38 -3.37 -1.96 25.44
N LYS A 39 -3.69 -0.92 26.22
CA LYS A 39 -3.36 0.46 25.86
C LYS A 39 -1.85 0.68 25.67
N THR A 40 -1.02 -0.09 26.37
CA THR A 40 0.44 -0.08 26.19
C THR A 40 0.84 -0.56 24.79
N THR A 41 0.22 -1.65 24.30
CA THR A 41 0.43 -2.13 22.92
C THR A 41 0.00 -1.07 21.92
N LEU A 42 -1.19 -0.48 22.08
CA LEU A 42 -1.68 0.56 21.19
C LEU A 42 -0.72 1.75 21.10
N LYS A 43 -0.30 2.29 22.25
CA LYS A 43 0.64 3.42 22.32
C LYS A 43 2.01 3.11 21.73
N ARG A 44 2.49 1.86 21.87
CA ARG A 44 3.79 1.44 21.34
C ARG A 44 3.84 1.48 19.81
N TRP A 45 2.76 1.06 19.16
CA TRP A 45 2.69 1.01 17.70
C TRP A 45 2.20 2.31 17.06
N ASP A 46 1.45 3.13 17.80
CA ASP A 46 0.86 4.37 17.28
C ASP A 46 1.82 5.28 16.47
N PRO A 47 3.04 5.62 16.95
CA PRO A 47 3.94 6.48 16.16
C PRO A 47 4.43 5.82 14.86
N ILE A 48 4.52 4.49 14.82
CA ILE A 48 4.90 3.75 13.61
C ILE A 48 3.74 3.80 12.61
N LEU A 49 2.52 3.48 13.08
CA LEU A 49 1.35 3.47 12.20
C LEU A 49 0.99 4.86 11.69
N GLU A 50 1.14 5.89 12.53
CA GLU A 50 0.92 7.28 12.12
C GLU A 50 1.87 7.69 11.01
N ALA A 51 3.18 7.52 11.19
CA ALA A 51 4.18 7.88 10.17
C ALA A 51 3.98 7.07 8.87
N THR A 52 3.64 5.79 8.99
CA THR A 52 3.32 4.93 7.83
C THR A 52 2.06 5.42 7.10
N ALA A 53 0.99 5.75 7.83
CA ALA A 53 -0.26 6.22 7.24
C ALA A 53 -0.11 7.58 6.56
N ASP A 54 0.64 8.51 7.16
CA ASP A 54 0.95 9.80 6.55
C ASP A 54 1.72 9.64 5.24
N TYR A 55 2.74 8.77 5.20
CA TYR A 55 3.43 8.44 3.95
C TYR A 55 2.48 7.81 2.92
N MET A 56 1.72 6.80 3.32
CA MET A 56 0.79 6.11 2.42
C MET A 56 -0.26 7.06 1.82
N ALA A 57 -0.82 7.96 2.62
CA ALA A 57 -1.83 8.91 2.18
C ALA A 57 -1.26 10.04 1.31
N SER A 58 0.01 10.41 1.49
CA SER A 58 0.70 11.41 0.67
C SER A 58 1.28 10.85 -0.63
N TYR A 59 1.63 9.56 -0.65
CA TYR A 59 2.13 8.88 -1.85
C TYR A 59 1.02 8.64 -2.88
N ALA A 60 -0.17 8.24 -2.44
CA ALA A 60 -1.31 8.06 -3.33
C ALA A 60 -1.77 9.41 -3.90
N TRP A 61 -1.90 9.51 -5.22
CA TRP A 61 -2.22 10.77 -5.90
C TRP A 61 -3.66 10.76 -6.41
N PHE A 62 -4.33 11.91 -6.35
CA PHE A 62 -5.72 12.03 -6.80
C PHE A 62 -5.79 12.21 -8.32
N ASN A 63 -6.35 11.22 -9.00
CA ASN A 63 -6.64 11.25 -10.42
C ASN A 63 -8.00 11.94 -10.67
N GLN A 64 -7.94 13.14 -11.24
CA GLN A 64 -9.14 13.95 -11.51
C GLN A 64 -10.09 13.28 -12.52
N SER A 65 -9.57 12.50 -13.46
CA SER A 65 -10.37 11.85 -14.50
C SER A 65 -11.16 10.66 -13.95
N SER A 66 -10.55 9.85 -13.08
CA SER A 66 -11.22 8.70 -12.46
C SER A 66 -11.95 9.05 -11.17
N GLY A 67 -11.61 10.19 -10.55
CA GLY A 67 -12.08 10.57 -9.21
C GLY A 67 -11.56 9.66 -8.11
N ARG A 68 -10.42 9.00 -8.33
CA ARG A 68 -9.82 8.00 -7.42
C ARG A 68 -8.39 8.37 -7.04
N TYR A 69 -7.89 7.75 -5.98
CA TYR A 69 -6.49 7.80 -5.61
C TYR A 69 -5.74 6.61 -6.19
N ASP A 70 -4.73 6.91 -6.98
CA ASP A 70 -3.96 5.93 -7.74
C ASP A 70 -2.58 5.68 -7.12
N LEU A 71 -2.01 4.51 -7.43
CA LEU A 71 -0.64 4.12 -7.08
C LEU A 71 0.20 3.93 -8.33
N GLY A 72 1.34 4.61 -8.37
CA GLY A 72 2.22 4.64 -9.54
C GLY A 72 1.59 5.33 -10.76
N PRO A 73 2.23 5.21 -11.92
CA PRO A 73 3.66 4.92 -12.06
C PRO A 73 4.53 6.04 -11.42
N PRO A 74 5.78 5.76 -11.02
CA PRO A 74 6.45 4.47 -11.12
C PRO A 74 6.20 3.58 -9.90
N VAL A 75 5.93 2.29 -10.13
CA VAL A 75 5.79 1.29 -9.07
C VAL A 75 6.09 -0.11 -9.60
N ILE A 76 6.66 -0.99 -8.78
CA ILE A 76 6.82 -2.42 -9.10
C ILE A 76 5.97 -3.24 -8.16
N GLY A 77 5.26 -4.21 -8.73
CA GLY A 77 4.42 -5.14 -7.98
C GLY A 77 5.21 -6.05 -7.05
N VAL A 78 4.51 -6.64 -6.08
CA VAL A 78 5.07 -7.63 -5.14
C VAL A 78 5.73 -8.84 -5.81
N THR A 79 5.39 -9.13 -7.07
CA THR A 79 6.02 -10.17 -7.90
C THR A 79 7.37 -9.76 -8.47
N GLU A 80 7.78 -8.49 -8.32
CA GLU A 80 9.06 -7.92 -8.77
C GLU A 80 9.35 -8.05 -10.27
N ASN A 81 8.34 -8.32 -11.09
CA ASN A 81 8.46 -8.59 -12.53
C ASN A 81 7.59 -7.66 -13.42
N THR A 82 7.09 -6.54 -12.87
CA THR A 82 6.27 -5.58 -13.62
C THR A 82 7.10 -4.40 -14.13
N PRO A 83 6.77 -3.82 -15.30
CA PRO A 83 7.51 -2.68 -15.85
C PRO A 83 7.22 -1.40 -15.02
N PRO A 84 8.20 -0.82 -14.30
CA PRO A 84 7.96 0.28 -13.36
C PRO A 84 7.29 1.50 -13.99
N GLU A 85 7.67 1.83 -15.22
CA GLU A 85 7.20 3.00 -15.96
C GLU A 85 5.73 2.92 -16.41
N ASN A 86 5.18 1.70 -16.51
CA ASN A 86 3.84 1.46 -17.04
C ASN A 86 2.88 0.87 -16.01
N THR A 87 3.39 0.46 -14.84
CA THR A 87 2.57 -0.19 -13.82
C THR A 87 1.77 0.86 -13.07
N LEU A 88 0.44 0.74 -13.11
CA LEU A 88 -0.53 1.60 -12.43
C LEU A 88 -1.51 0.72 -11.66
N ASN A 89 -1.86 1.09 -10.43
CA ASN A 89 -2.95 0.49 -9.67
C ASN A 89 -2.90 -1.05 -9.60
N LEU A 90 -1.77 -1.60 -9.17
CA LEU A 90 -1.64 -3.03 -8.92
C LEU A 90 -2.71 -3.53 -7.93
N ALA A 91 -3.32 -4.68 -8.23
CA ALA A 91 -4.47 -5.17 -7.46
C ALA A 91 -4.13 -5.43 -5.99
N TYR A 92 -2.99 -6.05 -5.72
CA TYR A 92 -2.54 -6.35 -4.36
C TYR A 92 -2.25 -5.06 -3.58
N GLU A 93 -1.47 -4.16 -4.16
CA GLU A 93 -1.00 -2.93 -3.54
C GLU A 93 -2.15 -1.98 -3.24
N VAL A 94 -3.08 -1.78 -4.18
CA VAL A 94 -4.26 -0.93 -3.99
C VAL A 94 -5.16 -1.47 -2.88
N ALA A 95 -5.38 -2.79 -2.84
CA ALA A 95 -6.15 -3.42 -1.77
C ALA A 95 -5.44 -3.26 -0.42
N TYR A 96 -4.13 -3.47 -0.39
CA TYR A 96 -3.36 -3.41 0.85
C TYR A 96 -3.17 -1.98 1.37
N TRP A 97 -3.11 -0.99 0.48
CA TRP A 97 -3.12 0.43 0.83
C TRP A 97 -4.40 0.83 1.54
N ARG A 98 -5.55 0.43 0.98
CA ARG A 98 -6.86 0.67 1.58
C ARG A 98 -6.92 0.04 2.97
N TYR A 99 -6.57 -1.25 3.07
CA TYR A 99 -6.49 -1.95 4.36
C TYR A 99 -5.60 -1.22 5.37
N GLY A 100 -4.39 -0.80 4.96
CA GLY A 100 -3.46 -0.15 5.86
C GLY A 100 -3.96 1.18 6.40
N LEU A 101 -4.57 2.01 5.56
CA LEU A 101 -5.17 3.28 6.00
C LEU A 101 -6.42 3.06 6.87
N GLU A 102 -7.23 2.03 6.58
CA GLU A 102 -8.37 1.66 7.42
C GLU A 102 -7.92 1.21 8.82
N VAL A 103 -6.86 0.39 8.90
CA VAL A 103 -6.25 -0.01 10.18
C VAL A 103 -5.70 1.20 10.93
N ALA A 104 -5.03 2.14 10.26
CA ALA A 104 -4.54 3.37 10.90
C ALA A 104 -5.68 4.19 11.52
N CYS A 105 -6.80 4.32 10.79
CA CYS A 105 -8.00 4.98 11.29
C CYS A 105 -8.60 4.25 12.50
N GLU A 106 -8.72 2.93 12.43
CA GLU A 106 -9.18 2.09 13.54
C GLU A 106 -8.26 2.23 14.76
N TRP A 107 -6.95 2.33 14.54
CA TRP A 107 -5.96 2.47 15.62
C TRP A 107 -6.16 3.76 16.41
N LYS A 108 -6.34 4.89 15.72
CA LYS A 108 -6.65 6.18 16.36
C LYS A 108 -7.96 6.11 17.15
N GLN A 109 -8.98 5.46 16.61
CA GLN A 109 -10.25 5.24 17.33
C GLN A 109 -10.04 4.41 18.60
N LYS A 110 -9.29 3.31 18.56
CA LYS A 110 -8.97 2.49 19.75
C LYS A 110 -8.22 3.26 20.82
N LEU A 111 -7.41 4.25 20.44
CA LEU A 111 -6.71 5.15 21.37
C LEU A 111 -7.57 6.31 21.88
N GLY A 112 -8.76 6.52 21.31
CA GLY A 112 -9.60 7.70 21.58
C GLY A 112 -9.01 8.99 21.02
N LEU A 113 -8.19 8.89 19.97
CA LEU A 113 -7.55 10.01 19.28
C LEU A 113 -8.35 10.43 18.04
N PRO A 114 -8.25 11.70 17.61
CA PRO A 114 -8.85 12.14 16.37
C PRO A 114 -8.25 11.39 15.18
N VAL A 115 -9.10 10.97 14.26
CA VAL A 115 -8.68 10.33 13.00
C VAL A 115 -8.37 11.44 11.98
N PRO A 116 -7.15 11.48 11.41
CA PRO A 116 -6.82 12.40 10.33
C PRO A 116 -7.74 12.21 9.11
N LYS A 117 -8.41 13.30 8.70
CA LYS A 117 -9.40 13.28 7.61
C LYS A 117 -8.81 12.78 6.28
N HIS A 118 -7.57 13.14 6.00
CA HIS A 118 -6.92 12.79 4.74
C HIS A 118 -6.70 11.28 4.61
N TRP A 119 -6.38 10.55 5.69
CA TRP A 119 -6.31 9.08 5.68
C TRP A 119 -7.65 8.47 5.26
N VAL A 120 -8.75 8.94 5.86
CA VAL A 120 -10.11 8.48 5.55
C VAL A 120 -10.47 8.77 4.09
N THR A 121 -10.15 9.97 3.60
CA THR A 121 -10.41 10.37 2.22
C THR A 121 -9.69 9.48 1.23
N VAL A 122 -8.38 9.24 1.43
CA VAL A 122 -7.59 8.37 0.55
C VAL A 122 -8.11 6.94 0.61
N ALA A 123 -8.28 6.36 1.81
CA ALA A 123 -8.76 4.99 1.97
C ALA A 123 -10.08 4.73 1.21
N LYS A 124 -11.06 5.62 1.39
CA LYS A 124 -12.39 5.49 0.75
C LYS A 124 -12.35 5.66 -0.77
N ASN A 125 -11.39 6.43 -1.27
CA ASN A 125 -11.33 6.81 -2.67
C ASN A 125 -10.16 6.18 -3.43
N MET A 126 -9.42 5.24 -2.83
CA MET A 126 -8.46 4.40 -3.56
C MET A 126 -9.08 3.82 -4.82
N ALA A 127 -8.26 3.67 -5.86
CA ALA A 127 -8.58 2.91 -7.06
C ALA A 127 -9.20 1.55 -6.71
N LYS A 128 -10.00 1.01 -7.63
CA LYS A 128 -10.50 -0.36 -7.47
C LYS A 128 -9.43 -1.31 -7.98
N PRO A 129 -9.24 -2.49 -7.36
CA PRO A 129 -8.38 -3.50 -7.94
C PRO A 129 -8.83 -3.82 -9.38
N PRO A 130 -7.93 -3.78 -10.37
CA PRO A 130 -8.28 -4.00 -11.78
C PRO A 130 -8.80 -5.42 -11.97
N GLN A 131 -9.76 -5.57 -12.89
CA GLN A 131 -10.37 -6.85 -13.21
C GLN A 131 -10.48 -7.04 -14.71
N ILE A 132 -10.27 -8.28 -15.17
CA ILE A 132 -10.42 -8.72 -16.56
C ILE A 132 -11.24 -10.00 -16.53
N CYS A 133 -12.36 -10.01 -17.24
CA CYS A 133 -13.28 -11.17 -17.32
C CYS A 133 -13.70 -11.73 -15.95
N GLY A 134 -13.87 -10.87 -14.94
CA GLY A 134 -14.27 -11.25 -13.58
C GLY A 134 -13.13 -11.77 -12.68
N LEU A 135 -11.89 -11.79 -13.17
CA LEU A 135 -10.69 -12.12 -12.40
C LEU A 135 -9.90 -10.86 -12.10
N TYR A 136 -9.23 -10.81 -10.95
CA TYR A 136 -8.31 -9.71 -10.65
C TYR A 136 -7.10 -9.75 -11.59
N ALA A 137 -6.82 -8.63 -12.23
CA ALA A 137 -5.62 -8.44 -13.04
C ALA A 137 -4.44 -8.05 -12.14
N VAL A 138 -3.21 -8.19 -12.64
CA VAL A 138 -2.01 -7.80 -11.88
C VAL A 138 -1.99 -6.28 -11.66
N TYR A 139 -2.16 -5.49 -12.72
CA TYR A 139 -2.22 -4.03 -12.68
C TYR A 139 -3.15 -3.49 -13.79
N GLU A 140 -3.48 -2.19 -13.70
CA GLU A 140 -4.40 -1.52 -14.62
C GLU A 140 -3.78 -1.38 -16.03
N GLY A 141 -4.60 -1.56 -17.07
CA GLY A 141 -4.16 -1.49 -18.47
C GLY A 141 -3.81 -2.84 -19.11
N LEU A 142 -3.79 -3.92 -18.32
CA LEU A 142 -3.69 -5.28 -18.85
C LEU A 142 -4.95 -5.71 -19.59
N ASN A 143 -4.78 -6.66 -20.51
CA ASN A 143 -5.87 -7.32 -21.22
C ASN A 143 -5.86 -8.84 -20.95
N SER A 144 -6.84 -9.57 -21.51
CA SER A 144 -6.99 -11.01 -21.25
C SER A 144 -5.82 -11.85 -21.73
N SER A 145 -5.03 -11.40 -22.71
CA SER A 145 -3.89 -12.16 -23.24
C SER A 145 -2.67 -12.14 -22.32
N TRP A 146 -2.69 -11.35 -21.23
CA TRP A 146 -1.60 -11.35 -20.25
C TRP A 146 -1.31 -12.74 -19.69
N TRP A 147 -2.36 -13.53 -19.41
CA TRP A 147 -2.22 -14.89 -18.86
C TRP A 147 -1.67 -15.90 -19.87
N ASP A 148 -1.64 -15.55 -21.15
CA ASP A 148 -1.15 -16.40 -22.23
C ASP A 148 0.33 -16.16 -22.54
N ASP A 149 1.00 -15.22 -21.86
CA ASP A 149 2.42 -14.91 -22.09
C ASP A 149 3.31 -16.04 -21.56
N PRO A 150 4.01 -16.79 -22.43
CA PRO A 150 4.88 -17.88 -22.00
C PRO A 150 6.08 -17.41 -21.17
N ALA A 151 6.44 -16.12 -21.20
CA ALA A 151 7.50 -15.57 -20.36
C ALA A 151 7.11 -15.43 -18.88
N LEU A 152 5.83 -15.64 -18.53
CA LEU A 152 5.35 -15.64 -17.15
C LEU A 152 5.42 -17.03 -16.47
N ASN A 153 5.75 -18.09 -17.21
CA ASN A 153 5.94 -19.47 -16.71
C ASN A 153 7.43 -19.82 -16.56
#